data_AF-A0A919UZL0-F1
#
_entry.id   AF-A0A919UZL0-F1
#
_cell.length_a   1.000
_cell.length_b   1.000
_cell.length_c   1.000
_cell.angle_alpha   90.00
_cell.angle_beta   90.00
_cell.angle_gamma   90.00
#
_symmetry.space_group_name_H-M   'P 1'
#
loop_
_entity.id
_entity.type
_entity.pdbx_description
1 polymer ?
#
loop_
_entity_poly.entity_id
_entity_poly.type
_entity_poly.pdbx_seq_one_letter_code
_entity_poly.pdbx_strand_id
1 'polypeptide(L)' 'MAEPLPEVGYAETPKGAIYVEAPDSQRFVRTYDELRSRTLDPEQSARIIASLAEELR' A
#
# COMPACT_ATOMS: atom_id res chain seq x y z
N MET A 1 3.10 27.92 19.78
CA MET A 1 3.41 26.79 18.88
C MET A 1 2.39 26.83 17.77
N ALA A 2 2.81 26.74 16.51
CA ALA A 2 1.86 26.60 15.40
C ALA A 2 1.19 25.22 15.48
N GLU A 3 -0.08 25.14 15.07
CA GLU A 3 -0.78 23.85 14.97
C GLU A 3 -0.07 22.93 13.96
N PRO A 4 -0.02 21.60 14.22
CA PRO A 4 0.52 20.66 13.26
C PRO A 4 -0.30 20.71 11.97
N LEU A 5 0.40 20.61 10.84
CA LEU A 5 -0.27 20.51 9.54
C LEU A 5 -1.17 19.26 9.51
N PRO A 6 -2.33 19.33 8.83
CA PRO A 6 -3.21 18.19 8.71
C PRO A 6 -2.51 17.05 7.96
N GLU A 7 -2.84 15.81 8.32
CA GLU A 7 -2.39 14.64 7.54
C GLU A 7 -3.05 14.67 6.16
N VAL A 8 -2.24 14.43 5.11
CA VAL A 8 -2.71 14.43 3.73
C VAL A 8 -2.42 13.09 3.07
N GLY A 9 -3.46 12.45 2.56
CA GLY A 9 -3.35 11.29 1.66
C GLY A 9 -3.03 11.76 0.24
N TYR A 10 -2.06 11.09 -0.39
CA TYR A 10 -1.64 11.34 -1.78
C TYR A 10 -1.92 10.10 -2.63
N ALA A 11 -2.54 10.30 -3.79
CA ALA A 11 -2.74 9.25 -4.77
C ALA A 11 -2.49 9.76 -6.20
N GLU A 12 -1.64 9.06 -6.94
CA GLU A 12 -1.44 9.31 -8.37
C GLU A 12 -2.56 8.68 -9.20
N THR A 13 -2.97 9.41 -10.23
CA THR A 13 -3.98 8.97 -11.20
C THR A 13 -3.52 9.31 -12.61
N PRO A 14 -4.09 8.69 -13.65
CA PRO A 14 -3.79 9.06 -15.04
C PRO A 14 -4.07 10.53 -15.39
N LYS A 15 -4.83 11.26 -14.57
CA LYS A 15 -5.15 12.68 -14.75
C LYS A 15 -4.35 13.61 -13.84
N GLY A 16 -3.32 13.10 -13.17
CA GLY A 16 -2.52 13.84 -12.18
C GLY A 16 -2.70 13.29 -10.77
N ALA A 17 -2.38 14.09 -9.76
CA ALA A 17 -2.45 13.68 -8.36
C ALA A 17 -3.71 14.16 -7.65
N ILE A 18 -4.20 13.37 -6.71
CA ILE A 18 -5.27 13.72 -5.77
C ILE A 18 -4.67 13.85 -4.37
N TYR A 19 -5.06 14.91 -3.67
CA TYR A 19 -4.71 15.17 -2.28
C TYR A 19 -5.98 15.21 -1.45
N VAL A 20 -5.99 14.51 -0.31
CA VAL A 20 -7.14 14.44 0.58
C VAL A 20 -6.67 14.67 2.00
N GLU A 21 -7.25 15.62 2.71
CA GLU A 21 -6.88 15.92 4.11
C GLU A 21 -7.62 15.01 5.10
N ALA A 22 -7.13 14.96 6.33
CA ALA A 22 -7.83 14.30 7.43
C ALA A 22 -9.22 14.95 7.66
N PRO A 23 -10.25 14.17 8.00
CA PRO A 23 -10.20 12.74 8.34
C PRO A 23 -10.33 11.78 7.15
N ASP A 24 -10.66 12.28 5.96
CA ASP A 24 -10.97 11.43 4.79
C ASP A 24 -9.75 10.66 4.28
N SER A 25 -8.55 11.21 4.50
CA SER A 25 -7.27 10.56 4.20
C SER A 25 -7.11 9.18 4.87
N GLN A 26 -7.74 8.95 6.02
CA GLN A 26 -7.65 7.70 6.78
C GLN A 26 -8.20 6.49 6.00
N ARG A 27 -9.11 6.72 5.05
CA ARG A 27 -9.65 5.65 4.21
C ARG A 27 -8.56 4.99 3.35
N PHE A 28 -7.58 5.76 2.89
CA PHE A 28 -6.47 5.23 2.08
C PHE A 28 -5.58 4.30 2.89
N VAL A 29 -5.25 4.69 4.13
CA VAL A 29 -4.47 3.86 5.07
C VAL A 29 -5.18 2.52 5.30
N ARG A 30 -6.47 2.57 5.66
CA ARG A 30 -7.27 1.34 5.87
C ARG A 30 -7.30 0.44 4.63
N THR A 31 -7.47 1.03 3.46
CA THR A 31 -7.50 0.27 2.20
C THR A 31 -6.15 -0.41 1.96
N TYR A 32 -5.05 0.29 2.19
CA TYR A 32 -3.71 -0.27 2.04
C TYR A 32 -3.43 -1.38 3.04
N ASP A 33 -3.81 -1.21 4.30
CA ASP A 33 -3.64 -2.24 5.35
C ASP A 33 -4.44 -3.51 5.01
N GLU A 34 -5.68 -3.35 4.54
CA GLU A 34 -6.51 -4.48 4.10
C GLU A 34 -5.87 -5.22 2.92
N LEU A 35 -5.37 -4.50 1.91
CA LEU A 35 -4.66 -5.10 0.79
C LEU A 35 -3.42 -5.84 1.26
N ARG A 36 -2.60 -5.19 2.10
CA ARG A 36 -1.37 -5.75 2.65
C ARG A 36 -1.63 -7.04 3.44
N SER A 37 -2.73 -7.10 4.19
CA SER A 37 -3.10 -8.29 4.97
C SER A 37 -3.40 -9.52 4.12
N ARG A 38 -3.73 -9.33 2.83
CA ARG A 38 -4.07 -10.39 1.87
C ARG A 38 -2.95 -10.73 0.90
N THR A 39 -1.90 -9.91 0.85
CA THR A 39 -0.73 -10.13 0.00
C THR A 39 0.30 -10.99 0.69
N LEU A 40 1.12 -11.67 -0.11
CA LEU A 40 2.27 -12.40 0.41
C LEU A 40 3.30 -11.41 0.95
N ASP A 41 3.91 -11.76 2.08
CA ASP A 41 5.12 -11.10 2.52
C ASP A 41 6.32 -11.48 1.60
N PRO A 42 7.45 -10.76 1.71
CA PRO A 42 8.62 -11.04 0.88
C PRO A 42 9.16 -12.48 1.00
N GLU A 43 9.09 -13.08 2.18
CA GLU A 43 9.60 -14.44 2.43
C GLU A 43 8.68 -15.51 1.83
N GLN A 44 7.37 -15.35 2.02
CA GLN A 44 6.34 -16.15 1.36
C GLN A 44 6.46 -16.08 -0.15
N SER A 45 6.64 -14.87 -0.70
CA SER A 45 6.87 -14.66 -2.13
C SER A 45 8.12 -15.39 -2.62
N ALA A 46 9.25 -15.23 -1.93
CA ALA A 46 10.50 -15.88 -2.29
C ALA A 46 10.39 -17.42 -2.27
N ARG A 47 9.73 -17.98 -1.25
CA ARG A 47 9.50 -19.43 -1.14
C ARG A 47 8.68 -19.96 -2.32
N ILE A 48 7.59 -19.28 -2.69
CA ILE A 48 6.75 -19.71 -3.82
C ILE A 48 7.53 -19.63 -5.13
N ILE A 49 8.26 -18.54 -5.37
CA ILE A 49 9.08 -18.37 -6.59
C ILE A 49 10.14 -19.47 -6.68
N ALA A 50 10.85 -19.75 -5.59
CA ALA A 50 11.88 -20.79 -5.55
C ALA A 50 11.29 -22.18 -5.81
N SER A 51 10.15 -22.51 -5.18
CA SER A 51 9.46 -23.79 -5.39
C SER A 51 9.08 -23.97 -6.86
N LEU A 52 8.51 -22.94 -7.48
CA LEU A 52 8.11 -22.98 -8.90
C LEU A 52 9.32 -23.12 -9.82
N ALA A 53 10.44 -22.47 -9.49
CA ALA A 53 11.66 -22.56 -10.28
C ALA A 53 12.28 -23.97 -10.28
N GLU A 54 12.13 -24.73 -9.19
CA GLU A 54 12.56 -26.13 -9.13
C GLU A 54 11.62 -27.07 -9.91
N GLU A 55 10.31 -26.82 -9.91
CA GLU A 55 9.34 -27.61 -10.69
C GLU A 55 9.52 -27.46 -12.21
N LEU A 56 10.04 -26.32 -12.66
CA LEU A 56 10.27 -26.01 -14.07
C LEU A 56 11.62 -26.49 -14.62
N ARG A 57 12.47 -27.10 -13.80
CA ARG A 57 13.75 -27.71 -14.23
C ARG A 57 13.57 -29.13 -14.74
#